data_AF-A0A3L7YER5-F1
#
_entry.id   AF-A0A3L7YER5-F1
#
_cell.length_a   1.000
_cell.length_b   1.000
_cell.length_c   1.000
_cell.angle_alpha   90.00
_cell.angle_beta   90.00
_cell.angle_gamma   90.00
#
_symmetry.space_group_name_H-M   'P 1'
#
loop_
_entity.id
_entity.type
_entity.pdbx_description
1 polymer ?
#
loop_
_entity_poly.entity_id
_entity_poly.type
_entity_poly.pdbx_seq_one_letter_code
_entity_poly.pdbx_strand_id
1 'polypeptide(L)'
;MTTIEHAPQLTTSAAAAAALELYGLHATASALPSERDQNFKLSLPDGAAFVLKVANLQEVHPLLDAENSAMQLLASCTDAALAAKFPRLVNTLSGQAGAQYQWKGTGHAVRLITFLAGVPLATVKRQSAELLQDLGGTAAALDVVLANFKPAAIHREFIWDLAGAAGIIDAHAGLVRDPDLQTLVRRLHANYLEHAQPLLAALPRQAIHGDLNDYNVLAGGGTDIHSRNQSVTGVVDFGDMLISHRVNELAVAAAYAVLGKADPLAAAAQVVRGYHRSNPLTEPEIAVLFHLINARLCMSTCLAAYQQRQRPADAYLSISQRAIQSALPQLAGIHPRFAHYMLRHACGLEPVPHTAHVVQWLRQNQSGFASIVEVDVRTARATQFDLSVGSALLAGDERENAASPLTERLFALLRTTGASIGINGYDEARAFYTSAAFAGPSPLSETRTIHMAIDLTLPAGSPIYAPLAGVVSGFEDALERLDYGPGILLRHMAGDTPVFTPYG
;
A
#
# COMPACT_ATOMS: atom_id res chain seq x y z
N MET A 1 21.70 -14.94 14.29
CA MET A 1 22.22 -13.75 13.58
C MET A 1 23.54 -14.14 12.93
N THR A 2 23.58 -14.29 11.61
CA THR A 2 24.80 -14.45 10.83
C THR A 2 25.52 -13.10 10.75
N THR A 3 26.77 -13.06 11.19
CA THR A 3 27.56 -11.84 11.35
C THR A 3 28.16 -11.34 10.03
N ILE A 4 27.95 -10.05 9.67
CA ILE A 4 28.58 -9.39 8.51
C ILE A 4 30.12 -9.47 8.55
N GLU A 5 30.70 -9.64 9.73
CA GLU A 5 32.15 -9.82 9.91
C GLU A 5 32.75 -10.97 9.07
N HIS A 6 31.92 -11.93 8.67
CA HIS A 6 32.31 -13.08 7.85
C HIS A 6 31.91 -12.95 6.37
N ALA A 7 31.51 -11.75 5.93
CA ALA A 7 31.20 -11.49 4.54
C ALA A 7 32.44 -11.72 3.66
N PRO A 8 32.29 -12.35 2.47
CA PRO A 8 33.42 -12.58 1.57
C PRO A 8 34.05 -11.27 1.11
N GLN A 9 35.38 -11.28 0.93
CA GLN A 9 36.17 -10.13 0.47
C GLN A 9 36.94 -10.46 -0.83
N LEU A 10 36.24 -11.09 -1.78
CA LEU A 10 36.82 -11.31 -3.11
C LEU A 10 37.00 -9.96 -3.81
N THR A 11 38.04 -9.87 -4.63
CA THR A 11 38.22 -8.72 -5.53
C THR A 11 37.40 -8.93 -6.79
N THR A 12 37.13 -7.86 -7.54
CA THR A 12 36.48 -7.98 -8.87
C THR A 12 37.27 -8.88 -9.81
N SER A 13 38.61 -8.82 -9.78
CA SER A 13 39.46 -9.72 -10.57
C SER A 13 39.30 -11.18 -10.14
N ALA A 14 39.19 -11.47 -8.83
CA ALA A 14 38.96 -12.82 -8.33
C ALA A 14 37.55 -13.34 -8.71
N ALA A 15 36.53 -12.47 -8.70
CA ALA A 15 35.20 -12.83 -9.18
C ALA A 15 35.17 -13.14 -10.68
N ALA A 16 35.90 -12.38 -11.51
CA ALA A 16 36.06 -12.67 -12.93
C ALA A 16 36.81 -13.99 -13.17
N ALA A 17 37.84 -14.28 -12.37
CA ALA A 17 38.57 -15.55 -12.42
C ALA A 17 37.66 -16.73 -12.04
N ALA A 18 36.87 -16.61 -10.98
CA ALA A 18 35.89 -17.61 -10.57
C ALA A 18 34.84 -17.87 -11.67
N ALA A 19 34.39 -16.82 -12.36
CA ALA A 19 33.45 -16.94 -13.47
C ALA A 19 34.03 -17.73 -14.65
N LEU A 20 35.30 -17.48 -14.98
CA LEU A 20 36.00 -18.22 -16.03
C LEU A 20 36.23 -19.69 -15.64
N GLU A 21 36.72 -19.93 -14.43
CA GLU A 21 37.06 -21.26 -13.94
C GLU A 21 35.83 -22.16 -13.82
N LEU A 22 34.75 -21.65 -13.20
CA LEU A 22 33.59 -22.46 -12.83
C LEU A 22 32.51 -22.50 -13.93
N TYR A 23 32.41 -21.45 -14.76
CA TYR A 23 31.33 -21.29 -15.74
C TYR A 23 31.84 -21.09 -17.18
N GLY A 24 33.15 -20.99 -17.40
CA GLY A 24 33.72 -20.75 -18.73
C GLY A 24 33.46 -19.34 -19.28
N LEU A 25 33.11 -18.38 -18.42
CA LEU A 25 32.72 -17.03 -18.84
C LEU A 25 33.89 -16.04 -18.79
N HIS A 26 34.25 -15.51 -19.95
CA HIS A 26 35.17 -14.37 -20.06
C HIS A 26 34.41 -13.06 -19.82
N ALA A 27 34.33 -12.63 -18.55
CA ALA A 27 33.56 -11.46 -18.13
C ALA A 27 34.39 -10.42 -17.39
N THR A 28 33.93 -9.17 -17.41
CA THR A 28 34.37 -8.11 -16.50
C THR A 28 33.46 -8.06 -15.28
N ALA A 29 34.02 -7.96 -14.08
CA ALA A 29 33.25 -7.93 -12.85
C ALA A 29 33.21 -6.53 -12.22
N SER A 30 32.05 -6.11 -11.74
CA SER A 30 31.87 -4.95 -10.87
C SER A 30 31.10 -5.34 -9.61
N ALA A 31 31.43 -4.72 -8.47
CA ALA A 31 30.74 -5.00 -7.22
C ALA A 31 29.30 -4.50 -7.25
N LEU A 32 28.39 -5.27 -6.65
CA LEU A 32 27.01 -4.89 -6.37
C LEU A 32 26.82 -4.75 -4.85
N PRO A 33 25.89 -3.88 -4.39
CA PRO A 33 25.52 -3.81 -2.98
C PRO A 33 25.06 -5.17 -2.44
N SER A 34 25.43 -5.46 -1.20
CA SER A 34 25.03 -6.66 -0.46
C SER A 34 25.30 -6.46 1.04
N GLU A 35 24.48 -7.03 1.91
CA GLU A 35 24.67 -6.96 3.37
C GLU A 35 25.50 -8.15 3.89
N ARG A 36 25.05 -9.39 3.61
CA ARG A 36 25.63 -10.63 4.18
C ARG A 36 26.59 -11.34 3.24
N ASP A 37 26.18 -11.48 1.99
CA ASP A 37 26.92 -12.11 0.89
C ASP A 37 27.77 -11.09 0.14
N GLN A 38 28.52 -11.53 -0.86
CA GLN A 38 29.16 -10.63 -1.83
C GLN A 38 28.61 -10.89 -3.23
N ASN A 39 28.09 -9.83 -3.88
CA ASN A 39 27.47 -9.91 -5.20
C ASN A 39 28.34 -9.16 -6.22
N PHE A 40 28.54 -9.76 -7.40
CA PHE A 40 29.23 -9.11 -8.52
C PHE A 40 28.40 -9.18 -9.79
N LYS A 41 28.25 -8.04 -10.48
CA LYS A 41 27.75 -8.01 -11.84
C LYS A 41 28.88 -8.44 -12.77
N LEU A 42 28.65 -9.51 -13.52
CA LEU A 42 29.52 -9.95 -14.61
C LEU A 42 28.97 -9.43 -15.92
N SER A 43 29.79 -8.74 -16.71
CA SER A 43 29.42 -8.21 -18.02
C SER A 43 30.29 -8.84 -19.10
N LEU A 44 29.66 -9.47 -20.09
CA LEU A 44 30.32 -10.09 -21.23
C LEU A 44 30.48 -9.09 -22.39
N PRO A 45 31.43 -9.34 -23.32
CA PRO A 45 31.64 -8.48 -24.48
C PRO A 45 30.45 -8.36 -25.44
N ASP A 46 29.58 -9.36 -25.47
CA ASP A 46 28.35 -9.39 -26.30
C ASP A 46 27.17 -8.63 -25.67
N GLY A 47 27.37 -8.05 -24.47
CA GLY A 47 26.36 -7.32 -23.73
C GLY A 47 25.54 -8.19 -22.77
N ALA A 48 25.71 -9.51 -22.75
CA ALA A 48 25.08 -10.37 -21.75
C ALA A 48 25.63 -10.07 -20.35
N ALA A 49 24.78 -10.24 -19.33
CA ALA A 49 25.16 -10.00 -17.95
C ALA A 49 24.63 -11.06 -17.00
N PHE A 50 25.39 -11.30 -15.93
CA PHE A 50 25.08 -12.25 -14.87
C PHE A 50 25.39 -11.64 -13.51
N VAL A 51 24.91 -12.28 -12.45
CA VAL A 51 25.30 -11.97 -11.07
C VAL A 51 25.98 -13.19 -10.46
N LEU A 52 27.23 -13.03 -10.08
CA LEU A 52 27.95 -14.00 -9.27
C LEU A 52 27.67 -13.70 -7.80
N LYS A 53 26.98 -14.61 -7.10
CA LYS A 53 26.76 -14.53 -5.65
C LYS A 53 27.80 -15.40 -4.95
N VAL A 54 28.50 -14.82 -3.98
CA VAL A 54 29.47 -15.48 -3.12
C VAL A 54 28.87 -15.51 -1.72
N ALA A 55 28.56 -16.71 -1.23
CA ALA A 55 27.90 -16.87 0.06
C ALA A 55 28.83 -16.51 1.22
N ASN A 56 28.24 -15.94 2.26
CA ASN A 56 28.87 -15.83 3.56
C ASN A 56 29.31 -17.21 4.09
N LEU A 57 30.43 -17.28 4.79
CA LEU A 57 30.95 -18.56 5.31
C LEU A 57 30.06 -19.18 6.39
N GLN A 58 29.20 -18.38 7.02
CA GLN A 58 28.22 -18.85 8.00
C GLN A 58 26.89 -19.27 7.36
N GLU A 59 26.76 -19.15 6.03
CA GLU A 59 25.52 -19.52 5.36
C GLU A 59 25.30 -21.02 5.39
N VAL A 60 24.08 -21.42 5.73
CA VAL A 60 23.72 -22.83 5.90
C VAL A 60 23.39 -23.41 4.52
N HIS A 61 24.19 -24.36 4.03
CA HIS A 61 24.03 -24.99 2.72
C HIS A 61 22.57 -25.36 2.36
N PRO A 62 21.79 -26.02 3.23
CA PRO A 62 20.37 -26.28 2.99
C PRO A 62 19.50 -25.08 2.61
N LEU A 63 19.81 -23.88 3.12
CA LEU A 63 19.06 -22.67 2.79
C LEU A 63 19.41 -22.18 1.37
N LEU A 64 20.70 -22.19 1.01
CA LEU A 64 21.14 -21.88 -0.35
C LEU A 64 20.52 -22.84 -1.38
N ASP A 65 20.41 -24.13 -1.03
CA ASP A 65 19.77 -25.13 -1.89
C ASP A 65 18.26 -24.88 -2.03
N ALA A 66 17.59 -24.42 -0.97
CA ALA A 66 16.19 -24.02 -1.02
C ALA A 66 15.99 -22.80 -1.92
N GLU A 67 16.83 -21.77 -1.80
CA GLU A 67 16.79 -20.60 -2.70
C GLU A 67 16.99 -21.01 -4.16
N ASN A 68 17.97 -21.88 -4.40
CA ASN A 68 18.26 -22.39 -5.74
C ASN A 68 17.07 -23.16 -6.33
N SER A 69 16.44 -24.01 -5.51
CA SER A 69 15.26 -24.79 -5.90
C SER A 69 14.05 -23.89 -6.20
N ALA A 70 13.87 -22.81 -5.44
CA ALA A 70 12.82 -21.82 -5.69
C ALA A 70 13.01 -21.12 -7.04
N MET A 71 14.23 -20.67 -7.35
CA MET A 71 14.55 -20.06 -8.65
C MET A 71 14.33 -21.04 -9.81
N GLN A 72 14.69 -22.31 -9.65
CA GLN A 72 14.43 -23.35 -10.65
C GLN A 72 12.93 -23.57 -10.87
N LEU A 73 12.15 -23.63 -9.79
CA LEU A 73 10.70 -23.77 -9.85
C LEU A 73 10.07 -22.59 -10.60
N LEU A 74 10.46 -21.35 -10.28
CA LEU A 74 10.00 -20.14 -10.97
C LEU A 74 10.40 -20.13 -12.45
N ALA A 75 11.62 -20.55 -12.77
CA ALA A 75 12.10 -20.67 -14.15
C ALA A 75 11.33 -21.73 -14.97
N SER A 76 10.75 -22.74 -14.30
CA SER A 76 9.96 -23.80 -14.93
C SER A 76 8.48 -23.45 -15.15
N CYS A 77 8.06 -22.25 -14.75
CA CYS A 77 6.69 -21.77 -14.95
C CYS A 77 6.36 -21.68 -16.44
N THR A 78 5.14 -22.07 -16.80
CA THR A 78 4.68 -22.08 -18.21
C THR A 78 4.53 -20.68 -18.80
N ASP A 79 4.28 -19.68 -17.95
CA ASP A 79 4.25 -18.27 -18.35
C ASP A 79 5.68 -17.74 -18.47
N ALA A 80 6.18 -17.64 -19.70
CA ALA A 80 7.52 -17.16 -20.00
C ALA A 80 7.74 -15.68 -19.61
N ALA A 81 6.68 -14.85 -19.64
CA ALA A 81 6.78 -13.44 -19.26
C ALA A 81 6.93 -13.31 -17.74
N LEU A 82 6.19 -14.12 -16.98
CA LEU A 82 6.36 -14.22 -15.53
C LEU A 82 7.74 -14.80 -15.18
N ALA A 83 8.14 -15.92 -15.79
CA ALA A 83 9.43 -16.56 -15.52
C ALA A 83 10.62 -15.62 -15.77
N ALA A 84 10.51 -14.71 -16.75
CA ALA A 84 11.53 -13.71 -17.05
C ALA A 84 11.70 -12.64 -15.95
N LYS A 85 10.74 -12.49 -15.03
CA LYS A 85 10.85 -11.57 -13.88
C LYS A 85 11.70 -12.15 -12.74
N PHE A 86 12.20 -13.37 -12.84
CA PHE A 86 12.98 -14.00 -11.77
C PHE A 86 14.38 -14.41 -12.26
N PRO A 87 15.40 -14.35 -11.39
CA PRO A 87 16.73 -14.83 -11.73
C PRO A 87 16.70 -16.34 -11.99
N ARG A 88 17.44 -16.76 -13.02
CA ARG A 88 17.65 -18.18 -13.33
C ARG A 88 19.07 -18.58 -12.98
N LEU A 89 19.22 -19.76 -12.38
CA LEU A 89 20.53 -20.35 -12.15
C LEU A 89 21.20 -20.67 -13.48
N VAL A 90 22.50 -20.41 -13.53
CA VAL A 90 23.39 -20.86 -14.58
C VAL A 90 24.23 -21.98 -14.00
N ASN A 91 24.19 -23.15 -14.64
CA ASN A 91 24.98 -24.29 -14.18
C ASN A 91 26.46 -24.06 -14.46
N THR A 92 27.29 -24.55 -13.55
CA THR A 92 28.74 -24.67 -13.72
C THR A 92 29.09 -25.59 -14.90
N LEU A 93 30.36 -25.58 -15.34
CA LEU A 93 30.86 -26.48 -16.37
C LEU A 93 30.70 -27.97 -16.01
N SER A 94 30.60 -28.29 -14.72
CA SER A 94 30.32 -29.65 -14.21
C SER A 94 28.81 -29.97 -14.10
N GLY A 95 27.94 -29.06 -14.54
CA GLY A 95 26.49 -29.23 -14.54
C GLY A 95 25.80 -28.99 -13.19
N GLN A 96 26.53 -28.50 -12.18
CA GLN A 96 25.98 -28.22 -10.85
C GLN A 96 25.46 -26.77 -10.73
N ALA A 97 24.45 -26.55 -9.89
CA ALA A 97 23.83 -25.24 -9.62
C ALA A 97 24.73 -24.23 -8.89
N GLY A 98 25.84 -24.70 -8.31
CA GLY A 98 26.86 -23.90 -7.65
C GLY A 98 28.11 -24.74 -7.42
N ALA A 99 29.19 -24.09 -6.96
CA ALA A 99 30.46 -24.75 -6.67
C ALA A 99 31.20 -24.08 -5.51
N GLN A 100 32.20 -24.77 -4.97
CA GLN A 100 33.15 -24.20 -4.02
C GLN A 100 34.29 -23.52 -4.78
N TYR A 101 34.55 -22.25 -4.49
CA TYR A 101 35.66 -21.49 -5.04
C TYR A 101 36.69 -21.20 -3.95
N GLN A 102 37.96 -21.54 -4.20
CA GLN A 102 39.05 -21.30 -3.26
C GLN A 102 39.63 -19.91 -3.45
N TRP A 103 39.58 -19.08 -2.42
CA TRP A 103 40.20 -17.76 -2.43
C TRP A 103 41.02 -17.54 -1.16
N LYS A 104 42.32 -17.25 -1.34
CA LYS A 104 43.29 -17.04 -0.24
C LYS A 104 43.24 -18.14 0.84
N GLY A 105 43.01 -19.39 0.44
CA GLY A 105 42.95 -20.55 1.34
C GLY A 105 41.58 -20.79 2.00
N THR A 106 40.57 -19.99 1.67
CA THR A 106 39.20 -20.15 2.16
C THR A 106 38.28 -20.58 1.02
N GLY A 107 37.49 -21.64 1.25
CA GLY A 107 36.46 -22.09 0.32
C GLY A 107 35.16 -21.30 0.50
N HIS A 108 34.65 -20.73 -0.59
CA HIS A 108 33.37 -20.04 -0.63
C HIS A 108 32.38 -20.76 -1.53
N ALA A 109 31.14 -20.91 -1.09
CA ALA A 109 30.07 -21.35 -1.98
C ALA A 109 29.73 -20.22 -2.96
N VAL A 110 29.77 -20.53 -4.26
CA VAL A 110 29.54 -19.58 -5.34
C VAL A 110 28.46 -20.13 -6.27
N ARG A 111 27.52 -19.26 -6.65
CA ARG A 111 26.49 -19.55 -7.65
C ARG A 111 26.39 -18.40 -8.64
N LEU A 112 25.96 -18.71 -9.85
CA LEU A 112 25.75 -17.75 -10.92
C LEU A 112 24.27 -17.70 -11.29
N ILE A 113 23.71 -16.49 -11.37
CA ILE A 113 22.34 -16.25 -11.80
C ILE A 113 22.30 -15.23 -12.94
N THR A 114 21.24 -15.27 -13.75
CA THR A 114 21.01 -14.27 -14.81
C THR A 114 20.83 -12.86 -14.23
N PHE A 115 21.41 -11.85 -14.87
CA PHE A 115 21.14 -10.45 -14.53
C PHE A 115 19.77 -10.04 -15.04
N LEU A 116 18.95 -9.43 -14.18
CA LEU A 116 17.65 -8.88 -14.55
C LEU A 116 17.79 -7.39 -14.90
N ALA A 117 17.19 -7.00 -16.03
CA ALA A 117 17.18 -5.60 -16.47
C ALA A 117 16.16 -4.78 -15.66
N GLY A 118 16.43 -3.49 -15.53
CA GLY A 118 15.57 -2.54 -14.82
C GLY A 118 16.35 -1.73 -13.79
N VAL A 119 15.62 -0.93 -13.03
CA VAL A 119 16.14 -0.15 -11.90
C VAL A 119 15.34 -0.49 -10.64
N PRO A 120 15.92 -0.39 -9.44
CA PRO A 120 15.17 -0.60 -8.20
C PRO A 120 13.94 0.30 -8.13
N LEU A 121 12.79 -0.25 -7.72
CA LEU A 121 11.52 0.46 -7.62
C LEU A 121 11.63 1.74 -6.78
N ALA A 122 12.49 1.74 -5.75
CA ALA A 122 12.82 2.87 -4.90
C ALA A 122 13.36 4.09 -5.67
N THR A 123 14.00 3.87 -6.83
CA THR A 123 14.59 4.92 -7.66
C THR A 123 13.62 5.48 -8.70
N VAL A 124 12.46 4.84 -8.88
CA VAL A 124 11.42 5.27 -9.82
C VAL A 124 10.63 6.42 -9.20
N LYS A 125 10.90 7.64 -9.65
CA LYS A 125 10.29 8.87 -9.08
C LYS A 125 8.76 8.89 -9.16
N ARG A 126 8.21 8.52 -10.31
CA ARG A 126 6.76 8.42 -10.54
C ARG A 126 6.44 6.97 -10.78
N GLN A 127 5.70 6.35 -9.87
CA GLN A 127 5.20 4.98 -10.03
C GLN A 127 3.71 5.07 -10.39
N SER A 128 3.33 4.57 -11.56
CA SER A 128 1.94 4.61 -12.02
C SER A 128 1.05 3.60 -11.29
N ALA A 129 -0.27 3.75 -11.42
CA ALA A 129 -1.22 2.79 -10.86
C ALA A 129 -1.04 1.39 -11.49
N GLU A 130 -0.69 1.33 -12.78
CA GLU A 130 -0.41 0.11 -13.52
C GLU A 130 0.83 -0.60 -12.98
N LEU A 131 1.91 0.15 -12.68
CA LEU A 131 3.10 -0.43 -12.05
C LEU A 131 2.79 -1.01 -10.67
N LEU A 132 1.99 -0.30 -9.85
CA LEU A 132 1.60 -0.79 -8.53
C LEU A 132 0.70 -2.04 -8.62
N GLN A 133 -0.22 -2.09 -9.60
CA GLN A 133 -1.00 -3.28 -9.88
C GLN A 133 -0.11 -4.44 -10.37
N ASP A 134 0.89 -4.19 -11.22
CA ASP A 134 1.82 -5.23 -11.69
C ASP A 134 2.73 -5.74 -10.56
N LEU A 135 3.11 -4.89 -9.59
CA LEU A 135 3.76 -5.31 -8.35
C LEU A 135 2.90 -6.30 -7.57
N GLY A 136 1.63 -5.96 -7.35
CA GLY A 136 0.68 -6.85 -6.69
C GLY A 136 0.49 -8.17 -7.44
N GLY A 137 0.32 -8.10 -8.76
CA GLY A 137 0.19 -9.27 -9.62
C GLY A 137 1.43 -10.16 -9.61
N THR A 138 2.62 -9.58 -9.57
CA THR A 138 3.89 -10.32 -9.48
C THR A 138 4.03 -11.02 -8.12
N ALA A 139 3.65 -10.35 -7.02
CA ALA A 139 3.61 -10.98 -5.70
C ALA A 139 2.61 -12.15 -5.64
N ALA A 140 1.42 -11.98 -6.22
CA ALA A 140 0.43 -13.05 -6.32
C ALA A 140 0.93 -14.25 -7.12
N ALA A 141 1.59 -13.99 -8.25
CA ALA A 141 2.14 -15.04 -9.10
C ALA A 141 3.26 -15.82 -8.40
N LEU A 142 4.14 -15.13 -7.67
CA LEU A 142 5.15 -15.75 -6.82
C LEU A 142 4.51 -16.67 -5.77
N ASP A 143 3.48 -16.19 -5.07
CA ASP A 143 2.73 -16.96 -4.08
C ASP A 143 2.05 -18.20 -4.66
N VAL A 144 1.50 -18.11 -5.88
CA VAL A 144 0.87 -19.24 -6.57
C VAL A 144 1.91 -20.32 -6.89
N VAL A 145 3.08 -19.92 -7.40
CA VAL A 145 4.16 -20.86 -7.73
C VAL A 145 4.72 -21.53 -6.48
N LEU A 146 4.86 -20.78 -5.38
CA LEU A 146 5.44 -21.26 -4.13
C LEU A 146 4.45 -21.98 -3.20
N ALA A 147 3.16 -22.06 -3.53
CA ALA A 147 2.12 -22.60 -2.65
C ALA A 147 2.42 -24.01 -2.08
N ASN A 148 3.05 -24.87 -2.90
CA ASN A 148 3.44 -26.23 -2.52
C ASN A 148 4.95 -26.40 -2.27
N PHE A 149 5.73 -25.31 -2.34
CA PHE A 149 7.15 -25.32 -2.08
C PHE A 149 7.42 -25.35 -0.57
N LYS A 150 7.98 -26.45 -0.06
CA LYS A 150 8.15 -26.66 1.40
C LYS A 150 9.48 -27.33 1.76
N PRO A 151 10.64 -26.80 1.33
CA PRO A 151 11.92 -27.35 1.76
C PRO A 151 12.11 -27.11 3.26
N ALA A 152 12.63 -28.11 3.98
CA ALA A 152 12.80 -28.03 5.44
C ALA A 152 13.62 -26.82 5.90
N ALA A 153 14.59 -26.37 5.10
CA ALA A 153 15.51 -25.28 5.45
C ALA A 153 14.83 -23.90 5.62
N ILE A 154 13.66 -23.67 5.02
CA ILE A 154 12.93 -22.40 5.13
C ILE A 154 11.87 -22.45 6.26
N HIS A 155 11.75 -23.58 6.97
CA HIS A 155 11.03 -23.66 8.24
C HIS A 155 11.96 -23.17 9.36
N ARG A 156 12.09 -21.85 9.48
CA ARG A 156 13.02 -21.20 10.41
C ARG A 156 12.36 -20.05 11.14
N GLU A 157 12.88 -19.75 12.32
CA GLU A 157 12.62 -18.47 12.98
C GLU A 157 13.49 -17.40 12.32
N PHE A 158 12.87 -16.29 11.94
CA PHE A 158 13.55 -15.22 11.24
C PHE A 158 13.09 -13.86 11.73
N ILE A 159 14.04 -12.96 12.00
CA ILE A 159 13.78 -11.66 12.64
C ILE A 159 12.90 -10.74 11.78
N TRP A 160 12.89 -10.96 10.47
CA TRP A 160 12.09 -10.23 9.50
C TRP A 160 10.74 -10.88 9.21
N ASP A 161 10.40 -12.01 9.83
CA ASP A 161 9.08 -12.63 9.68
C ASP A 161 7.99 -11.74 10.28
N LEU A 162 7.08 -11.28 9.44
CA LEU A 162 5.95 -10.44 9.85
C LEU A 162 4.95 -11.17 10.75
N ALA A 163 4.96 -12.51 10.77
CA ALA A 163 4.20 -13.28 11.75
C ALA A 163 4.72 -13.07 13.20
N GLY A 164 5.99 -12.69 13.36
CA GLY A 164 6.63 -12.38 14.65
C GLY A 164 6.68 -10.89 14.99
N ALA A 165 5.95 -10.05 14.26
CA ALA A 165 6.08 -8.59 14.33
C ALA A 165 5.93 -8.02 15.75
N ALA A 166 4.94 -8.51 16.51
CA ALA A 166 4.68 -8.02 17.86
C ALA A 166 5.90 -8.13 18.77
N GLY A 167 6.54 -9.31 18.82
CA GLY A 167 7.71 -9.54 19.66
C GLY A 167 8.89 -8.65 19.28
N ILE A 168 9.10 -8.43 17.98
CA ILE A 168 10.16 -7.54 17.47
C ILE A 168 9.89 -6.09 17.87
N ILE A 169 8.66 -5.61 17.70
CA ILE A 169 8.31 -4.23 18.04
C ILE A 169 8.39 -4.01 19.55
N ASP A 170 7.88 -4.94 20.38
CA ASP A 170 7.96 -4.85 21.83
C ASP A 170 9.41 -4.81 22.34
N ALA A 171 10.28 -5.65 21.77
CA ALA A 171 11.68 -5.72 22.17
C ALA A 171 12.49 -4.45 21.81
N HIS A 172 12.11 -3.74 20.75
CA HIS A 172 12.97 -2.74 20.12
C HIS A 172 12.35 -1.34 19.96
N ALA A 173 11.05 -1.14 20.15
CA ALA A 173 10.42 0.17 20.04
C ALA A 173 11.02 1.20 21.00
N GLY A 174 11.44 0.76 22.20
CA GLY A 174 12.14 1.59 23.19
C GLY A 174 13.51 2.12 22.72
N LEU A 175 14.07 1.56 21.63
CA LEU A 175 15.37 1.97 21.09
C LEU A 175 15.27 3.13 20.10
N VAL A 176 14.07 3.40 19.56
CA VAL A 176 13.78 4.50 18.63
C VAL A 176 14.03 5.84 19.34
N ARG A 177 14.93 6.66 18.78
CA ARG A 177 15.43 7.90 19.42
C ARG A 177 14.46 9.06 19.31
N ASP A 178 13.73 9.16 18.20
CA ASP A 178 12.73 10.19 17.97
C ASP A 178 11.46 9.86 18.77
N PRO A 179 11.06 10.69 19.76
CA PRO A 179 9.89 10.43 20.61
C PRO A 179 8.56 10.42 19.86
N ASP A 180 8.40 11.25 18.83
CA ASP A 180 7.17 11.34 18.05
C ASP A 180 7.03 10.08 17.19
N LEU A 181 8.12 9.68 16.54
CA LEU A 181 8.18 8.42 15.81
C LEU A 181 7.94 7.20 16.71
N GLN A 182 8.53 7.18 17.91
CA GLN A 182 8.30 6.11 18.88
C GLN A 182 6.83 6.02 19.29
N THR A 183 6.17 7.17 19.51
CA THR A 183 4.74 7.24 19.84
C THR A 183 3.88 6.69 18.70
N LEU A 184 4.20 7.05 17.46
CA LEU A 184 3.53 6.52 16.26
C LEU A 184 3.69 5.00 16.15
N VAL A 185 4.92 4.48 16.33
CA VAL A 185 5.19 3.04 16.34
C VAL A 185 4.34 2.32 17.39
N ARG A 186 4.29 2.84 18.62
CA ARG A 186 3.47 2.24 19.69
C ARG A 186 1.97 2.25 19.37
N ARG A 187 1.45 3.35 18.80
CA ARG A 187 0.04 3.45 18.40
C ARG A 187 -0.32 2.45 17.31
N LEU A 188 0.51 2.36 16.27
CA LEU A 188 0.30 1.42 15.17
C LEU A 188 0.46 -0.04 15.63
N HIS A 189 1.39 -0.29 16.56
CA HIS A 189 1.53 -1.58 17.20
C HIS A 189 0.28 -1.98 18.00
N ALA A 190 -0.31 -1.07 18.77
CA ALA A 190 -1.57 -1.32 19.48
C ALA A 190 -2.71 -1.69 18.51
N ASN A 191 -2.84 -0.96 17.39
CA ASN A 191 -3.83 -1.30 16.35
C ASN A 191 -3.59 -2.69 15.75
N TYR A 192 -2.33 -3.10 15.55
CA TYR A 192 -1.98 -4.44 15.07
C TYR A 192 -2.38 -5.52 16.08
N LEU A 193 -2.08 -5.32 17.35
CA LEU A 193 -2.45 -6.26 18.42
C LEU A 193 -3.97 -6.40 18.56
N GLU A 194 -4.71 -5.30 18.41
CA GLU A 194 -6.17 -5.30 18.53
C GLU A 194 -6.85 -5.96 17.32
N HIS A 195 -6.41 -5.66 16.10
CA HIS A 195 -7.17 -5.99 14.90
C HIS A 195 -6.56 -7.09 14.03
N ALA A 196 -5.24 -7.31 14.06
CA ALA A 196 -4.57 -8.30 13.22
C ALA A 196 -4.15 -9.55 13.97
N GLN A 197 -3.48 -9.40 15.12
CA GLN A 197 -2.96 -10.51 15.92
C GLN A 197 -3.99 -11.62 16.20
N PRO A 198 -5.26 -11.33 16.55
CA PRO A 198 -6.25 -12.37 16.85
C PRO A 198 -6.64 -13.23 15.64
N LEU A 199 -6.44 -12.71 14.42
CA LEU A 199 -6.85 -13.38 13.18
C LEU A 199 -5.73 -14.23 12.56
N LEU A 200 -4.46 -13.99 12.91
CA LEU A 200 -3.30 -14.60 12.25
C LEU A 200 -3.34 -16.14 12.27
N ALA A 201 -3.74 -16.74 13.39
CA ALA A 201 -3.76 -18.20 13.54
C ALA A 201 -4.67 -18.92 12.54
N ALA A 202 -5.67 -18.22 11.99
CA ALA A 202 -6.60 -18.77 11.00
C ALA A 202 -6.16 -18.52 9.55
N LEU A 203 -5.11 -17.73 9.33
CA LEU A 203 -4.66 -17.36 7.98
C LEU A 203 -3.85 -18.49 7.32
N PRO A 204 -3.96 -18.66 5.99
CA PRO A 204 -3.19 -19.66 5.27
C PRO A 204 -1.69 -19.36 5.35
N ARG A 205 -0.89 -20.42 5.50
CA ARG A 205 0.58 -20.35 5.54
C ARG A 205 1.19 -21.10 4.36
N GLN A 206 2.26 -20.55 3.80
CA GLN A 206 3.02 -21.14 2.70
C GLN A 206 4.45 -20.59 2.66
N ALA A 207 5.26 -21.09 1.72
CA ALA A 207 6.52 -20.43 1.39
C ALA A 207 6.27 -19.09 0.72
N ILE A 208 6.96 -18.07 1.19
CA ILE A 208 6.98 -16.73 0.62
C ILE A 208 8.45 -16.33 0.38
N HIS A 209 8.67 -15.42 -0.57
CA HIS A 209 9.93 -14.68 -0.68
C HIS A 209 10.15 -13.82 0.56
N GLY A 210 9.10 -13.15 1.04
CA GLY A 210 9.08 -12.47 2.35
C GLY A 210 9.86 -11.16 2.41
N ASP A 211 10.39 -10.67 1.28
CA ASP A 211 11.19 -9.44 1.23
C ASP A 211 11.07 -8.69 -0.11
N LEU A 212 9.85 -8.56 -0.62
CA LEU A 212 9.53 -7.69 -1.77
C LEU A 212 9.60 -6.20 -1.42
N ASN A 213 10.73 -5.75 -0.86
CA ASN A 213 11.00 -4.34 -0.64
C ASN A 213 11.33 -3.61 -1.95
N ASP A 214 11.29 -2.27 -1.91
CA ASP A 214 11.46 -1.41 -3.09
C ASP A 214 12.89 -1.42 -3.68
N TYR A 215 13.87 -2.05 -3.02
CA TYR A 215 15.20 -2.30 -3.57
C TYR A 215 15.35 -3.69 -4.20
N ASN A 216 14.55 -4.66 -3.77
CA ASN A 216 14.53 -6.03 -4.29
C ASN A 216 13.53 -6.23 -5.44
N VAL A 217 12.69 -5.24 -5.71
CA VAL A 217 11.85 -5.20 -6.91
C VAL A 217 12.47 -4.24 -7.94
N LEU A 218 12.63 -4.73 -9.16
CA LEU A 218 13.09 -3.95 -10.31
C LEU A 218 11.90 -3.55 -11.18
N ALA A 219 11.93 -2.31 -11.64
CA ALA A 219 10.97 -1.77 -12.59
C ALA A 219 11.66 -1.35 -13.89
N GLY A 220 10.90 -1.42 -14.98
CA GLY A 220 11.32 -1.00 -16.31
C GLY A 220 10.11 -0.64 -17.18
N GLY A 221 10.35 -0.47 -18.48
CA GLY A 221 9.33 0.00 -19.42
C GLY A 221 9.50 1.49 -19.74
N GLY A 222 10.28 1.75 -20.79
CA GLY A 222 10.54 3.08 -21.38
C GLY A 222 11.54 3.94 -20.62
N THR A 223 12.57 4.43 -21.31
CA THR A 223 13.62 5.33 -20.78
C THR A 223 13.19 6.79 -20.65
N ASP A 224 11.92 7.12 -20.92
CA ASP A 224 11.44 8.50 -20.84
C ASP A 224 10.71 8.77 -19.51
N ILE A 225 10.69 10.04 -19.12
CA ILE A 225 10.07 10.54 -17.88
C ILE A 225 8.53 10.48 -17.92
N HIS A 226 7.95 10.04 -19.04
CA HIS A 226 6.52 10.00 -19.35
C HIS A 226 5.98 8.58 -19.46
N SER A 227 6.81 7.55 -19.25
CA SER A 227 6.49 6.20 -19.66
C SER A 227 5.25 5.70 -18.92
N ARG A 228 4.14 5.62 -19.66
CA ARG A 228 2.86 5.09 -19.18
C ARG A 228 2.85 3.56 -19.10
N ASN A 229 3.96 2.93 -19.49
CA ASN A 229 4.11 1.48 -19.66
C ASN A 229 5.11 0.90 -18.66
N GLN A 230 5.15 1.45 -17.46
CA GLN A 230 5.98 0.92 -16.38
C GLN A 230 5.47 -0.47 -15.96
N SER A 231 6.40 -1.38 -15.72
CA SER A 231 6.12 -2.73 -15.23
C SER A 231 7.25 -3.22 -14.33
N VAL A 232 6.95 -4.22 -13.50
CA VAL A 232 7.95 -4.98 -12.77
C VAL A 232 8.70 -5.87 -13.76
N THR A 233 10.01 -5.67 -13.83
CA THR A 233 10.90 -6.42 -14.72
C THR A 233 11.76 -7.42 -13.97
N GLY A 234 11.78 -7.36 -12.64
CA GLY A 234 12.57 -8.30 -11.85
C GLY A 234 12.21 -8.34 -10.38
N VAL A 235 12.34 -9.51 -9.77
CA VAL A 235 12.37 -9.72 -8.32
C VAL A 235 13.69 -10.40 -8.00
N VAL A 236 14.48 -9.82 -7.10
CA VAL A 236 15.80 -10.31 -6.74
C VAL A 236 15.86 -10.64 -5.26
N ASP A 237 16.87 -11.46 -4.92
CA ASP A 237 17.28 -11.82 -3.56
C ASP A 237 16.33 -12.70 -2.74
N PHE A 238 16.45 -14.00 -2.93
CA PHE A 238 15.65 -15.02 -2.24
C PHE A 238 16.19 -15.39 -0.84
N GLY A 239 17.18 -14.68 -0.30
CA GLY A 239 17.85 -15.03 0.97
C GLY A 239 16.96 -15.02 2.21
N ASP A 240 15.83 -14.30 2.12
CA ASP A 240 14.90 -14.09 3.23
C ASP A 240 13.69 -15.03 3.19
N MET A 241 13.66 -15.99 2.25
CA MET A 241 12.58 -16.98 2.12
C MET A 241 12.29 -17.72 3.44
N LEU A 242 11.00 -17.97 3.69
CA LEU A 242 10.50 -18.63 4.89
C LEU A 242 9.07 -19.16 4.71
N ILE A 243 8.60 -20.00 5.63
CA ILE A 243 7.17 -20.35 5.76
C ILE A 243 6.45 -19.37 6.69
N SER A 244 5.60 -18.51 6.14
CA SER A 244 4.81 -17.52 6.89
C SER A 244 3.37 -17.45 6.40
N HIS A 245 2.56 -16.52 6.92
CA HIS A 245 1.22 -16.26 6.40
C HIS A 245 1.35 -15.75 4.96
N ARG A 246 0.59 -16.32 4.02
CA ARG A 246 0.64 -15.94 2.61
C ARG A 246 0.49 -14.43 2.39
N VAL A 247 -0.49 -13.83 3.06
CA VAL A 247 -0.78 -12.39 2.99
C VAL A 247 0.40 -11.50 3.39
N ASN A 248 1.41 -12.02 4.10
CA ASN A 248 2.60 -11.27 4.46
C ASN A 248 3.43 -10.87 3.23
N GLU A 249 3.47 -11.67 2.16
CA GLU A 249 4.15 -11.31 0.92
C GLU A 249 3.60 -10.00 0.34
N LEU A 250 2.27 -9.94 0.21
CA LEU A 250 1.55 -8.75 -0.24
C LEU A 250 1.74 -7.58 0.73
N ALA A 251 1.67 -7.82 2.04
CA ALA A 251 1.84 -6.77 3.03
C ALA A 251 3.24 -6.14 2.98
N VAL A 252 4.29 -6.93 2.75
CA VAL A 252 5.65 -6.42 2.56
C VAL A 252 5.73 -5.59 1.28
N ALA A 253 5.26 -6.11 0.13
CA ALA A 253 5.26 -5.36 -1.12
C ALA A 253 4.53 -4.02 -1.00
N ALA A 254 3.34 -4.02 -0.39
CA ALA A 254 2.55 -2.81 -0.17
C ALA A 254 3.24 -1.83 0.82
N ALA A 255 3.91 -2.32 1.86
CA ALA A 255 4.60 -1.47 2.83
C ALA A 255 5.68 -0.59 2.20
N TYR A 256 6.40 -1.09 1.20
CA TYR A 256 7.39 -0.26 0.49
C TYR A 256 6.77 0.54 -0.65
N ALA A 257 5.67 0.07 -1.26
CA ALA A 257 4.94 0.81 -2.29
C ALA A 257 4.26 2.10 -1.79
N VAL A 258 3.90 2.18 -0.49
CA VAL A 258 3.29 3.39 0.10
C VAL A 258 4.31 4.50 0.41
N LEU A 259 5.61 4.22 0.34
CA LEU A 259 6.64 5.19 0.68
C LEU A 259 6.69 6.34 -0.34
N GLY A 260 6.76 7.57 0.17
CA GLY A 260 6.83 8.78 -0.66
C GLY A 260 5.54 9.11 -1.44
N LYS A 261 4.41 8.48 -1.11
CA LYS A 261 3.11 8.76 -1.73
C LYS A 261 2.37 9.90 -1.03
N ALA A 262 1.62 10.68 -1.81
CA ALA A 262 0.70 11.68 -1.28
C ALA A 262 -0.55 11.00 -0.67
N ASP A 263 -1.02 9.92 -1.27
CA ASP A 263 -2.07 9.04 -0.72
C ASP A 263 -1.52 7.61 -0.59
N PRO A 264 -0.98 7.24 0.59
CA PRO A 264 -0.45 5.90 0.80
C PRO A 264 -1.54 4.82 0.76
N LEU A 265 -2.78 5.10 1.15
CA LEU A 265 -3.84 4.10 1.13
C LEU A 265 -4.29 3.79 -0.29
N ALA A 266 -4.41 4.81 -1.15
CA ALA A 266 -4.70 4.61 -2.56
C ALA A 266 -3.58 3.80 -3.25
N ALA A 267 -2.31 4.07 -2.91
CA ALA A 267 -1.19 3.29 -3.43
C ALA A 267 -1.25 1.81 -3.00
N ALA A 268 -1.49 1.55 -1.71
CA ALA A 268 -1.69 0.19 -1.20
C ALA A 268 -2.87 -0.51 -1.90
N ALA A 269 -3.98 0.20 -2.12
CA ALA A 269 -5.15 -0.33 -2.82
C ALA A 269 -4.83 -0.76 -4.27
N GLN A 270 -3.93 -0.07 -4.99
CA GLN A 270 -3.51 -0.51 -6.32
C GLN A 270 -2.72 -1.83 -6.27
N VAL A 271 -1.82 -1.99 -5.31
CA VAL A 271 -1.06 -3.24 -5.11
C VAL A 271 -2.01 -4.38 -4.74
N VAL A 272 -2.92 -4.16 -3.80
CA VAL A 272 -3.92 -5.15 -3.39
C VAL A 272 -4.83 -5.55 -4.56
N ARG A 273 -5.28 -4.59 -5.38
CA ARG A 273 -6.07 -4.86 -6.60
C ARG A 273 -5.32 -5.75 -7.57
N GLY A 274 -4.03 -5.48 -7.77
CA GLY A 274 -3.16 -6.30 -8.61
C GLY A 274 -3.05 -7.74 -8.12
N TYR A 275 -2.80 -7.92 -6.82
CA TYR A 275 -2.66 -9.22 -6.20
C TYR A 275 -3.95 -10.03 -6.26
N HIS A 276 -5.07 -9.43 -5.83
CA HIS A 276 -6.37 -10.11 -5.72
C HIS A 276 -6.87 -10.68 -7.05
N ARG A 277 -6.54 -10.05 -8.18
CA ARG A 277 -6.91 -10.53 -9.52
C ARG A 277 -6.33 -11.92 -9.84
N SER A 278 -5.13 -12.21 -9.36
CA SER A 278 -4.41 -13.46 -9.68
C SER A 278 -4.43 -14.46 -8.52
N ASN A 279 -4.51 -13.98 -7.28
CA ASN A 279 -4.60 -14.80 -6.09
C ASN A 279 -5.63 -14.18 -5.12
N PRO A 280 -6.92 -14.54 -5.25
CA PRO A 280 -7.99 -13.92 -4.46
C PRO A 280 -7.75 -14.03 -2.95
N LEU A 281 -7.85 -12.87 -2.30
CA LEU A 281 -7.74 -12.73 -0.85
C LEU A 281 -9.08 -13.07 -0.19
N THR A 282 -8.99 -13.71 0.96
CA THR A 282 -10.13 -13.95 1.85
C THR A 282 -10.44 -12.71 2.70
N GLU A 283 -11.66 -12.63 3.23
CA GLU A 283 -12.08 -11.53 4.12
C GLU A 283 -11.15 -11.35 5.35
N PRO A 284 -10.70 -12.40 6.04
CA PRO A 284 -9.73 -12.27 7.13
C PRO A 284 -8.35 -11.75 6.66
N GLU A 285 -7.87 -12.17 5.48
CA GLU A 285 -6.62 -11.62 4.91
C GLU A 285 -6.77 -10.12 4.62
N ILE A 286 -7.89 -9.68 4.05
CA ILE A 286 -8.17 -8.26 3.79
C ILE A 286 -8.27 -7.46 5.10
N ALA A 287 -8.86 -8.03 6.16
CA ALA A 287 -9.00 -7.39 7.46
C ALA A 287 -7.65 -7.07 8.12
N VAL A 288 -6.64 -7.93 7.94
CA VAL A 288 -5.33 -7.73 8.57
C VAL A 288 -4.34 -6.91 7.73
N LEU A 289 -4.57 -6.76 6.42
CA LEU A 289 -3.59 -6.21 5.47
C LEU A 289 -3.03 -4.84 5.86
N PHE A 290 -3.90 -3.88 6.18
CA PHE A 290 -3.46 -2.53 6.55
C PHE A 290 -2.59 -2.54 7.81
N HIS A 291 -2.94 -3.38 8.78
CA HIS A 291 -2.18 -3.53 10.01
C HIS A 291 -0.83 -4.20 9.79
N LEU A 292 -0.77 -5.20 8.90
CA LEU A 292 0.48 -5.87 8.52
C LEU A 292 1.43 -4.92 7.76
N ILE A 293 0.89 -4.09 6.86
CA ILE A 293 1.65 -3.02 6.18
C ILE A 293 2.30 -2.09 7.22
N ASN A 294 1.52 -1.61 8.17
CA ASN A 294 2.02 -0.73 9.24
C ASN A 294 3.05 -1.45 10.13
N ALA A 295 2.79 -2.71 10.47
CA ALA A 295 3.69 -3.53 11.29
C ALA A 295 5.04 -3.75 10.62
N ARG A 296 5.10 -3.99 9.30
CA ARG A 296 6.36 -4.14 8.56
C ARG A 296 7.21 -2.87 8.63
N LEU A 297 6.59 -1.69 8.48
CA LEU A 297 7.29 -0.42 8.60
C LEU A 297 7.77 -0.16 10.04
N CYS A 298 6.94 -0.48 11.03
CA CYS A 298 7.31 -0.38 12.44
C CYS A 298 8.48 -1.31 12.80
N MET A 299 8.46 -2.56 12.32
CA MET A 299 9.57 -3.51 12.46
C MET A 299 10.86 -2.95 11.85
N SER A 300 10.79 -2.41 10.63
CA SER A 300 11.94 -1.80 9.96
C SER A 300 12.53 -0.64 10.78
N THR A 301 11.69 0.25 11.32
CA THR A 301 12.14 1.34 12.20
C THR A 301 12.79 0.81 13.48
N CYS A 302 12.20 -0.19 14.12
CA CYS A 302 12.71 -0.77 15.37
C CYS A 302 14.05 -1.50 15.16
N LEU A 303 14.13 -2.32 14.11
CA LEU A 303 15.34 -3.07 13.78
C LEU A 303 16.46 -2.15 13.30
N ALA A 304 16.17 -1.09 12.54
CA ALA A 304 17.16 -0.08 12.20
C ALA A 304 17.69 0.62 13.46
N ALA A 305 16.83 0.99 14.41
CA ALA A 305 17.27 1.60 15.67
C ALA A 305 18.16 0.65 16.50
N TYR A 306 17.85 -0.65 16.51
CA TYR A 306 18.66 -1.67 17.15
C TYR A 306 20.03 -1.86 16.45
N GLN A 307 20.05 -2.00 15.13
CA GLN A 307 21.26 -2.25 14.35
C GLN A 307 22.18 -1.02 14.28
N GLN A 308 21.65 0.20 14.20
CA GLN A 308 22.44 1.43 14.22
C GLN A 308 23.19 1.65 15.55
N ARG A 309 22.71 1.08 16.67
CA ARG A 309 23.47 1.09 17.94
C ARG A 309 24.70 0.20 17.88
N GLN A 310 24.65 -0.87 17.10
CA GLN A 310 25.77 -1.80 16.91
C GLN A 310 26.72 -1.34 15.80
N ARG A 311 26.16 -0.75 14.73
CA ARG A 311 26.87 -0.38 13.50
C ARG A 311 26.52 1.05 13.08
N PRO A 312 26.99 2.07 13.82
CA PRO A 312 26.60 3.47 13.57
C PRO A 312 27.09 4.04 12.23
N ALA A 313 28.10 3.43 11.60
CA ALA A 313 28.67 3.87 10.34
C ALA A 313 28.02 3.25 9.08
N ASP A 314 27.09 2.31 9.24
CA ASP A 314 26.49 1.59 8.11
C ASP A 314 25.31 2.38 7.54
N ALA A 315 25.57 3.10 6.45
CA ALA A 315 24.58 3.93 5.76
C ALA A 315 23.43 3.10 5.17
N TYR A 316 23.65 1.81 4.86
CA TYR A 316 22.62 0.94 4.29
C TYR A 316 21.42 0.77 5.25
N LEU A 317 21.68 0.73 6.55
CA LEU A 317 20.67 0.62 7.61
C LEU A 317 19.73 1.84 7.72
N SER A 318 20.04 2.91 6.99
CA SER A 318 19.26 4.15 7.00
C SER A 318 18.51 4.41 5.68
N ILE A 319 18.69 3.57 4.65
CA ILE A 319 18.31 3.89 3.27
C ILE A 319 16.81 4.17 3.12
N SER A 320 15.96 3.32 3.70
CA SER A 320 14.50 3.49 3.65
C SER A 320 13.96 4.32 4.82
N GLN A 321 14.77 4.59 5.87
CA GLN A 321 14.26 5.12 7.14
C GLN A 321 13.66 6.51 7.02
N ARG A 322 14.23 7.39 6.19
CA ARG A 322 13.65 8.72 5.95
C ARG A 322 12.27 8.63 5.33
N ALA A 323 12.09 7.76 4.33
CA ALA A 323 10.80 7.59 3.66
C ALA A 323 9.76 6.97 4.61
N ILE A 324 10.17 6.02 5.46
CA ILE A 324 9.33 5.42 6.49
C ILE A 324 8.88 6.47 7.52
N GLN A 325 9.80 7.31 8.00
CA GLN A 325 9.51 8.41 8.92
C GLN A 325 8.48 9.40 8.36
N SER A 326 8.50 9.65 7.05
CA SER A 326 7.49 10.51 6.39
C SER A 326 6.14 9.81 6.15
N ALA A 327 6.12 8.48 6.02
CA ALA A 327 4.90 7.71 5.73
C ALA A 327 4.10 7.37 6.99
N LEU A 328 4.76 7.02 8.10
CA LEU A 328 4.10 6.58 9.33
C LEU A 328 3.08 7.58 9.90
N PRO A 329 3.32 8.91 9.92
CA PRO A 329 2.32 9.88 10.38
C PRO A 329 1.05 9.86 9.52
N GLN A 330 1.18 9.74 8.20
CA GLN A 330 0.06 9.67 7.27
C GLN A 330 -0.75 8.39 7.48
N LEU A 331 -0.05 7.25 7.61
CA LEU A 331 -0.66 5.95 7.89
C LEU A 331 -1.38 5.92 9.24
N ALA A 332 -0.81 6.53 10.27
CA ALA A 332 -1.45 6.66 11.59
C ALA A 332 -2.66 7.61 11.61
N GLY A 333 -2.75 8.52 10.64
CA GLY A 333 -3.92 9.38 10.42
C GLY A 333 -5.10 8.67 9.77
N ILE A 334 -4.87 7.52 9.12
CA ILE A 334 -5.92 6.75 8.45
C ILE A 334 -6.66 5.88 9.46
N HIS A 335 -7.98 6.04 9.53
CA HIS A 335 -8.82 5.21 10.40
C HIS A 335 -8.83 3.73 9.91
N PRO A 336 -8.60 2.72 10.78
CA PRO A 336 -8.54 1.30 10.38
C PRO A 336 -9.73 0.80 9.56
N ARG A 337 -10.98 1.12 9.98
CA ARG A 337 -12.19 0.81 9.20
C ARG A 337 -12.17 1.39 7.78
N PHE A 338 -11.75 2.64 7.61
CA PHE A 338 -11.67 3.26 6.28
C PHE A 338 -10.65 2.54 5.40
N ALA A 339 -9.47 2.21 5.95
CA ALA A 339 -8.48 1.40 5.26
C ALA A 339 -9.04 0.03 4.84
N HIS A 340 -9.67 -0.69 5.77
CA HIS A 340 -10.28 -1.99 5.49
C HIS A 340 -11.30 -1.90 4.34
N TYR A 341 -12.21 -0.92 4.37
CA TYR A 341 -13.23 -0.75 3.33
C TYR A 341 -12.64 -0.37 1.97
N MET A 342 -11.59 0.45 1.95
CA MET A 342 -10.85 0.77 0.72
C MET A 342 -10.14 -0.46 0.15
N LEU A 343 -9.54 -1.32 0.99
CA LEU A 343 -8.91 -2.56 0.54
C LEU A 343 -9.93 -3.61 0.06
N ARG A 344 -11.11 -3.68 0.69
CA ARG A 344 -12.25 -4.47 0.17
C ARG A 344 -12.67 -4.00 -1.22
N HIS A 345 -12.83 -2.69 -1.39
CA HIS A 345 -13.16 -2.09 -2.69
C HIS A 345 -12.09 -2.40 -3.75
N ALA A 346 -10.81 -2.37 -3.37
CA ALA A 346 -9.71 -2.75 -4.25
C ALA A 346 -9.81 -4.21 -4.73
N CYS A 347 -10.34 -5.10 -3.88
CA CYS A 347 -10.64 -6.49 -4.20
C CYS A 347 -11.96 -6.68 -4.99
N GLY A 348 -12.67 -5.59 -5.34
CA GLY A 348 -13.96 -5.67 -6.03
C GLY A 348 -15.13 -6.08 -5.12
N LEU A 349 -14.95 -6.04 -3.80
CA LEU A 349 -16.00 -6.30 -2.83
C LEU A 349 -16.71 -5.00 -2.45
N GLU A 350 -17.95 -5.11 -1.98
CA GLU A 350 -18.65 -3.99 -1.33
C GLU A 350 -17.77 -3.43 -0.20
N PRO A 351 -17.47 -2.11 -0.20
CA PRO A 351 -16.58 -1.51 0.80
C PRO A 351 -17.07 -1.79 2.21
N VAL A 352 -18.37 -1.62 2.45
CA VAL A 352 -19.02 -1.97 3.72
C VAL A 352 -19.79 -3.28 3.52
N PRO A 353 -19.50 -4.37 4.27
CA PRO A 353 -20.09 -5.69 4.02
C PRO A 353 -21.63 -5.73 4.00
N HIS A 354 -22.26 -4.85 4.77
CA HIS A 354 -23.72 -4.80 4.93
C HIS A 354 -24.41 -3.79 3.99
N THR A 355 -23.71 -3.17 3.02
CA THR A 355 -24.31 -2.21 2.08
C THR A 355 -25.56 -2.77 1.40
N ALA A 356 -25.47 -3.97 0.81
CA ALA A 356 -26.59 -4.57 0.09
C ALA A 356 -27.82 -4.80 0.99
N HIS A 357 -27.59 -5.24 2.23
CA HIS A 357 -28.64 -5.43 3.22
C HIS A 357 -29.31 -4.11 3.61
N VAL A 358 -28.52 -3.07 3.90
CA VAL A 358 -29.04 -1.73 4.24
C VAL A 358 -29.83 -1.14 3.08
N VAL A 359 -29.31 -1.21 1.85
CA VAL A 359 -30.01 -0.70 0.65
C VAL A 359 -31.33 -1.43 0.42
N GLN A 360 -31.33 -2.76 0.57
CA GLN A 360 -32.56 -3.54 0.46
C GLN A 360 -33.58 -3.16 1.53
N TRP A 361 -33.16 -3.04 2.79
CA TRP A 361 -34.02 -2.62 3.88
C TRP A 361 -34.61 -1.23 3.63
N LEU A 362 -33.79 -0.28 3.18
CA LEU A 362 -34.25 1.07 2.85
C LEU A 362 -35.34 1.06 1.77
N ARG A 363 -35.14 0.29 0.68
CA ARG A 363 -36.13 0.16 -0.40
C ARG A 363 -37.44 -0.49 0.04
N GLN A 364 -37.37 -1.49 0.92
CA GLN A 364 -38.56 -2.19 1.42
C GLN A 364 -39.39 -1.34 2.39
N ASN A 365 -38.73 -0.46 3.15
CA ASN A 365 -39.38 0.34 4.19
C ASN A 365 -39.65 1.79 3.77
N GLN A 366 -39.29 2.18 2.53
CA GLN A 366 -39.36 3.56 2.05
C GLN A 366 -40.75 4.21 2.18
N SER A 367 -41.84 3.44 2.11
CA SER A 367 -43.20 3.97 2.24
C SER A 367 -43.54 4.42 3.67
N GLY A 368 -42.78 3.96 4.67
CA GLY A 368 -42.93 4.33 6.07
C GLY A 368 -42.04 5.49 6.51
N PHE A 369 -41.20 6.03 5.61
CA PHE A 369 -40.30 7.13 5.97
C PHE A 369 -41.06 8.44 6.01
N ALA A 370 -40.80 9.23 7.07
CA ALA A 370 -41.33 10.58 7.16
C ALA A 370 -40.65 11.48 6.12
N SER A 371 -41.37 12.52 5.66
CA SER A 371 -40.75 13.56 4.84
C SER A 371 -39.74 14.33 5.68
N ILE A 372 -38.58 14.68 5.10
CA ILE A 372 -37.55 15.48 5.78
C ILE A 372 -38.04 16.92 6.01
N VAL A 373 -38.97 17.39 5.18
CA VAL A 373 -39.51 18.75 5.19
C VAL A 373 -41.03 18.71 5.00
N GLU A 374 -41.77 19.74 5.43
CA GLU A 374 -43.24 19.76 5.32
C GLU A 374 -43.73 19.67 3.87
N VAL A 375 -42.96 20.23 2.94
CA VAL A 375 -43.24 20.20 1.51
C VAL A 375 -42.99 18.78 0.97
N ASP A 376 -44.02 18.13 0.41
CA ASP A 376 -43.83 16.83 -0.25
C ASP A 376 -43.06 16.99 -1.57
N VAL A 377 -41.75 16.74 -1.51
CA VAL A 377 -40.80 16.86 -2.63
C VAL A 377 -41.16 16.00 -3.86
N ARG A 378 -42.04 15.00 -3.72
CA ARG A 378 -42.48 14.15 -4.85
C ARG A 378 -43.54 14.84 -5.71
N THR A 379 -44.28 15.78 -5.12
CA THR A 379 -45.40 16.48 -5.78
C THR A 379 -45.20 17.98 -5.88
N ALA A 380 -44.32 18.53 -5.04
CA ALA A 380 -44.02 19.94 -5.01
C ALA A 380 -43.37 20.40 -6.31
N ARG A 381 -43.68 21.64 -6.71
CA ARG A 381 -42.93 22.30 -7.77
C ARG A 381 -41.55 22.65 -7.20
N ALA A 382 -40.55 21.88 -7.60
CA ALA A 382 -39.17 22.08 -7.20
C ALA A 382 -38.36 22.77 -8.31
N THR A 383 -37.36 23.53 -7.91
CA THR A 383 -36.35 24.07 -8.84
C THR A 383 -35.00 23.45 -8.50
N GLN A 384 -34.38 22.81 -9.49
CA GLN A 384 -33.01 22.34 -9.35
C GLN A 384 -32.05 23.53 -9.50
N PHE A 385 -31.11 23.65 -8.58
CA PHE A 385 -30.01 24.60 -8.67
C PHE A 385 -28.75 23.90 -9.15
N ASP A 386 -28.13 24.47 -10.16
CA ASP A 386 -26.76 24.16 -10.55
C ASP A 386 -25.84 25.14 -9.81
N LEU A 387 -25.06 24.65 -8.86
CA LEU A 387 -24.01 25.40 -8.17
C LEU A 387 -22.62 24.92 -8.57
N SER A 388 -22.52 24.19 -9.68
CA SER A 388 -21.23 23.82 -10.24
C SER A 388 -20.44 25.06 -10.66
N VAL A 389 -19.11 24.93 -10.75
CA VAL A 389 -18.19 26.03 -11.09
C VAL A 389 -18.59 26.80 -12.37
N GLY A 390 -19.25 26.13 -13.33
CA GLY A 390 -19.67 26.73 -14.61
C GLY A 390 -21.07 27.35 -14.62
N SER A 391 -21.78 27.33 -13.50
CA SER A 391 -23.18 27.74 -13.45
C SER A 391 -23.37 29.25 -13.63
N ALA A 392 -24.41 29.62 -14.39
CA ALA A 392 -24.87 31.01 -14.52
C ALA A 392 -25.49 31.58 -13.22
N LEU A 393 -25.75 30.73 -12.22
CA LEU A 393 -26.18 31.18 -10.89
C LEU A 393 -25.02 31.75 -10.06
N LEU A 394 -23.78 31.42 -10.43
CA LEU A 394 -22.58 31.94 -9.77
C LEU A 394 -22.08 33.20 -10.48
N ALA A 395 -21.63 34.17 -9.68
CA ALA A 395 -20.95 35.35 -10.18
C ALA A 395 -19.44 35.09 -10.26
N GLY A 396 -18.76 35.79 -11.17
CA GLY A 396 -17.29 35.76 -11.25
C GLY A 396 -16.61 36.42 -10.04
N ASP A 397 -17.29 37.36 -9.37
CA ASP A 397 -16.84 37.91 -8.08
C ASP A 397 -17.30 36.99 -6.93
N GLU A 398 -16.34 36.38 -6.23
CA GLU A 398 -16.62 35.50 -5.09
C GLU A 398 -17.45 36.17 -3.99
N ARG A 399 -17.36 37.51 -3.84
CA ARG A 399 -18.11 38.25 -2.83
C ARG A 399 -19.61 38.23 -3.11
N GLU A 400 -20.00 38.17 -4.38
CA GLU A 400 -21.40 38.03 -4.79
C GLU A 400 -21.91 36.60 -4.59
N ASN A 401 -21.02 35.63 -4.35
CA ASN A 401 -21.37 34.24 -4.01
C ASN A 401 -21.39 33.98 -2.50
N ALA A 402 -21.19 35.02 -1.67
CA ALA A 402 -21.35 34.90 -0.23
C ALA A 402 -22.80 34.50 0.16
N ALA A 403 -22.97 33.95 1.37
CA ALA A 403 -24.24 33.37 1.82
C ALA A 403 -25.46 34.27 1.57
N SER A 404 -25.41 35.56 1.96
CA SER A 404 -26.57 36.46 1.79
C SER A 404 -26.89 36.79 0.32
N PRO A 405 -25.95 37.28 -0.51
CA PRO A 405 -26.23 37.52 -1.94
C PRO A 405 -26.65 36.26 -2.72
N LEU A 406 -26.05 35.11 -2.44
CA LEU A 406 -26.43 33.85 -3.06
C LEU A 406 -27.84 33.43 -2.63
N THR A 407 -28.16 33.51 -1.34
CA THR A 407 -29.51 33.24 -0.81
C THR A 407 -30.56 34.09 -1.54
N GLU A 408 -30.35 35.40 -1.67
CA GLU A 408 -31.30 36.27 -2.38
C GLU A 408 -31.52 35.83 -3.84
N ARG A 409 -30.46 35.44 -4.55
CA ARG A 409 -30.57 34.94 -5.93
C ARG A 409 -31.32 33.61 -6.01
N LEU A 410 -31.03 32.66 -5.12
CA LEU A 410 -31.73 31.37 -5.08
C LEU A 410 -33.22 31.56 -4.78
N PHE A 411 -33.57 32.38 -3.79
CA PHE A 411 -34.97 32.67 -3.48
C PHE A 411 -35.67 33.51 -4.55
N ALA A 412 -34.97 34.40 -5.25
CA ALA A 412 -35.52 35.09 -6.41
C ALA A 412 -35.87 34.08 -7.52
N LEU A 413 -35.00 33.09 -7.77
CA LEU A 413 -35.28 32.03 -8.72
C LEU A 413 -36.47 31.16 -8.30
N LEU A 414 -36.62 30.82 -7.01
CA LEU A 414 -37.82 30.13 -6.52
C LEU A 414 -39.09 30.93 -6.79
N ARG A 415 -39.07 32.25 -6.54
CA ARG A 415 -40.22 33.13 -6.81
C ARG A 415 -40.57 33.20 -8.29
N THR A 416 -39.59 33.36 -9.18
CA THR A 416 -39.85 33.47 -10.63
C THR A 416 -40.32 32.15 -11.22
N THR A 417 -39.81 31.03 -10.71
CA THR A 417 -40.23 29.69 -11.11
C THR A 417 -41.51 29.24 -10.42
N GLY A 418 -41.99 29.96 -9.39
CA GLY A 418 -43.14 29.54 -8.57
C GLY A 418 -42.89 28.22 -7.84
N ALA A 419 -41.65 27.87 -7.56
CA ALA A 419 -41.26 26.66 -6.84
C ALA A 419 -41.35 26.87 -5.33
N SER A 420 -41.79 25.84 -4.61
CA SER A 420 -41.89 25.84 -3.14
C SER A 420 -40.62 25.32 -2.45
N ILE A 421 -39.70 24.72 -3.21
CA ILE A 421 -38.45 24.17 -2.70
C ILE A 421 -37.35 24.22 -3.77
N GLY A 422 -36.12 24.51 -3.35
CA GLY A 422 -34.92 24.36 -4.18
C GLY A 422 -34.18 23.06 -3.86
N ILE A 423 -33.58 22.43 -4.86
CA ILE A 423 -32.82 21.17 -4.70
C ILE A 423 -31.48 21.29 -5.40
N ASN A 424 -30.39 20.94 -4.71
CA ASN A 424 -29.05 20.89 -5.30
C ASN A 424 -28.58 19.46 -5.58
N GLY A 425 -27.55 19.33 -6.42
CA GLY A 425 -27.01 18.04 -6.85
C GLY A 425 -26.04 17.41 -5.85
N TYR A 426 -26.03 16.07 -5.84
CA TYR A 426 -24.99 15.23 -5.25
C TYR A 426 -23.82 15.07 -6.24
N ASP A 427 -22.60 14.95 -5.74
CA ASP A 427 -21.36 14.83 -6.54
C ASP A 427 -21.12 16.06 -7.44
N GLU A 428 -21.39 17.25 -6.87
CA GLU A 428 -21.32 18.52 -7.59
C GLU A 428 -19.99 19.24 -7.29
N ALA A 429 -19.22 19.57 -8.33
CA ALA A 429 -17.97 20.33 -8.18
C ALA A 429 -18.25 21.82 -7.95
N ARG A 430 -18.03 22.32 -6.73
CA ARG A 430 -18.39 23.68 -6.31
C ARG A 430 -17.16 24.55 -6.03
N ALA A 431 -17.24 25.82 -6.40
CA ALA A 431 -16.17 26.80 -6.16
C ALA A 431 -16.10 27.31 -4.70
N PHE A 432 -17.10 27.01 -3.86
CA PHE A 432 -17.15 27.53 -2.48
C PHE A 432 -16.10 26.91 -1.56
N TYR A 433 -15.64 25.71 -1.87
CA TYR A 433 -14.68 24.98 -1.03
C TYR A 433 -13.22 25.32 -1.35
N THR A 434 -12.93 26.51 -1.87
CA THR A 434 -11.57 26.97 -2.17
C THR A 434 -10.92 27.72 -1.00
N SER A 435 -11.61 27.86 0.13
CA SER A 435 -11.06 28.49 1.34
C SER A 435 -9.95 27.65 1.97
N ALA A 436 -9.15 28.28 2.84
CA ALA A 436 -8.07 27.61 3.57
C ALA A 436 -8.55 26.42 4.43
N ALA A 437 -9.82 26.41 4.87
CA ALA A 437 -10.42 25.33 5.64
C ALA A 437 -10.54 24.01 4.86
N PHE A 438 -10.66 24.11 3.53
CA PHE A 438 -10.83 22.97 2.62
C PHE A 438 -9.56 22.62 1.84
N ALA A 439 -8.51 23.43 1.99
CA ALA A 439 -7.21 23.21 1.38
C ALA A 439 -6.44 22.11 2.10
N GLY A 440 -5.66 21.33 1.35
CA GLY A 440 -4.73 20.39 1.97
C GLY A 440 -3.50 21.09 2.58
N PRO A 441 -2.61 20.33 3.24
CA PRO A 441 -1.48 20.87 4.02
C PRO A 441 -0.41 21.58 3.19
N SER A 442 -0.51 21.55 1.87
CA SER A 442 0.42 22.15 0.91
C SER A 442 -0.36 22.80 -0.24
N PRO A 443 0.16 23.88 -0.86
CA PRO A 443 -0.44 24.48 -2.07
C PRO A 443 -0.63 23.54 -3.26
N LEU A 444 0.06 22.39 -3.27
CA LEU A 444 -0.08 21.36 -4.30
C LEU A 444 -1.10 20.27 -3.94
N SER A 445 -1.68 20.33 -2.75
CA SER A 445 -2.67 19.34 -2.32
C SER A 445 -3.97 19.55 -3.06
N GLU A 446 -4.69 18.46 -3.31
CA GLU A 446 -6.06 18.55 -3.79
C GLU A 446 -6.93 19.21 -2.73
N THR A 447 -7.77 20.14 -3.18
CA THR A 447 -8.77 20.81 -2.35
C THR A 447 -10.08 20.03 -2.42
N ARG A 448 -10.80 19.92 -1.31
CA ARG A 448 -12.09 19.21 -1.26
C ARG A 448 -13.19 20.03 -1.95
N THR A 449 -13.30 19.93 -3.28
CA THR A 449 -14.25 20.74 -4.07
C THR A 449 -15.56 20.03 -4.44
N ILE A 450 -15.68 18.74 -4.13
CA ILE A 450 -16.86 17.94 -4.47
C ILE A 450 -17.86 17.95 -3.32
N HIS A 451 -19.06 18.44 -3.59
CA HIS A 451 -20.19 18.39 -2.67
C HIS A 451 -20.85 17.00 -2.70
N MET A 452 -20.78 16.27 -1.59
CA MET A 452 -21.35 14.92 -1.46
C MET A 452 -22.68 14.87 -0.68
N ALA A 453 -23.32 16.01 -0.41
CA ALA A 453 -24.65 16.05 0.20
C ALA A 453 -25.72 16.40 -0.86
N ILE A 454 -26.97 16.44 -0.42
CA ILE A 454 -28.10 16.97 -1.19
C ILE A 454 -28.66 18.12 -0.37
N ASP A 455 -28.63 19.33 -0.92
CA ASP A 455 -29.17 20.50 -0.23
C ASP A 455 -30.63 20.73 -0.61
N LEU A 456 -31.43 21.09 0.39
CA LEU A 456 -32.80 21.55 0.23
C LEU A 456 -32.90 23.01 0.65
N THR A 457 -33.31 23.88 -0.28
CA THR A 457 -33.48 25.31 0.00
C THR A 457 -34.92 25.62 0.36
N LEU A 458 -35.13 26.09 1.59
CA LEU A 458 -36.43 26.42 2.19
C LEU A 458 -36.35 27.72 3.01
N PRO A 459 -37.46 28.45 3.22
CA PRO A 459 -37.48 29.64 4.06
C PRO A 459 -36.90 29.39 5.46
N ALA A 460 -36.17 30.36 6.01
CA ALA A 460 -35.64 30.27 7.37
C ALA A 460 -36.76 30.02 8.39
N GLY A 461 -36.51 29.13 9.35
CA GLY A 461 -37.50 28.69 10.34
C GLY A 461 -38.40 27.54 9.87
N SER A 462 -38.22 27.03 8.64
CA SER A 462 -38.90 25.80 8.19
C SER A 462 -38.50 24.62 9.08
N PRO A 463 -39.46 23.82 9.58
CA PRO A 463 -39.14 22.66 10.40
C PRO A 463 -38.51 21.55 9.54
N ILE A 464 -37.50 20.90 10.11
CA ILE A 464 -36.80 19.75 9.53
C ILE A 464 -37.10 18.52 10.40
N TYR A 465 -37.39 17.40 9.75
CA TYR A 465 -37.77 16.15 10.41
C TYR A 465 -36.78 15.04 10.06
N ALA A 466 -36.59 14.11 10.99
CA ALA A 466 -35.88 12.88 10.73
C ALA A 466 -36.80 11.92 9.94
N PRO A 467 -36.36 11.37 8.79
CA PRO A 467 -37.15 10.44 7.99
C PRO A 467 -37.34 9.08 8.68
N LEU A 468 -36.47 8.79 9.65
CA LEU A 468 -36.42 7.56 10.42
C LEU A 468 -36.34 7.90 11.91
N ALA A 469 -36.90 7.03 12.76
CA ALA A 469 -36.62 7.07 14.19
C ALA A 469 -35.10 6.91 14.41
N GLY A 470 -34.52 7.75 15.25
CA GLY A 470 -33.08 7.77 15.47
C GLY A 470 -32.71 8.43 16.79
N VAL A 471 -31.44 8.30 17.14
CA VAL A 471 -30.83 8.91 18.33
C VAL A 471 -29.74 9.86 17.87
N VAL A 472 -29.70 11.06 18.44
CA VAL A 472 -28.60 12.00 18.21
C VAL A 472 -27.31 11.37 18.70
N SER A 473 -26.39 11.10 17.78
CA SER A 473 -25.07 10.51 18.04
C SER A 473 -23.98 11.56 18.14
N GLY A 474 -24.22 12.76 17.62
CA GLY A 474 -23.32 13.89 17.67
C GLY A 474 -24.00 15.14 17.10
N PHE A 475 -23.51 16.30 17.50
CA PHE A 475 -23.88 17.58 16.92
C PHE A 475 -22.68 18.53 16.99
N GLU A 476 -22.61 19.46 16.06
CA GLU A 476 -21.56 20.46 15.97
C GLU A 476 -22.16 21.76 15.44
N ASP A 477 -21.65 22.90 15.88
CA ASP A 477 -21.94 24.19 15.24
C ASP A 477 -20.67 24.64 14.52
N ALA A 478 -20.59 24.36 13.21
CA ALA A 478 -19.41 24.61 12.42
C ALA A 478 -19.35 26.08 12.00
N LEU A 479 -18.57 26.86 12.76
CA LEU A 479 -18.52 28.33 12.63
C LEU A 479 -17.49 28.82 11.60
N GLU A 480 -16.74 27.93 10.95
CA GLU A 480 -15.75 28.34 9.97
C GLU A 480 -16.41 28.92 8.71
N ARG A 481 -15.69 29.84 8.05
CA ARG A 481 -16.19 30.53 6.88
C ARG A 481 -16.37 29.54 5.72
N LEU A 482 -17.60 29.43 5.22
CA LEU A 482 -18.04 28.50 4.15
C LEU A 482 -18.12 27.03 4.61
N ASP A 483 -18.12 26.80 5.92
CA ASP A 483 -18.39 25.49 6.52
C ASP A 483 -19.88 25.15 6.47
N TYR A 484 -20.22 23.92 6.84
CA TYR A 484 -21.57 23.36 6.76
C TYR A 484 -22.56 23.96 7.78
N GLY A 485 -22.10 24.81 8.72
CA GLY A 485 -22.95 25.35 9.76
C GLY A 485 -23.36 24.31 10.82
N PRO A 486 -24.55 24.41 11.43
CA PRO A 486 -24.97 23.51 12.49
C PRO A 486 -25.28 22.10 11.96
N GLY A 487 -24.46 21.13 12.34
CA GLY A 487 -24.59 19.73 11.97
C GLY A 487 -25.18 18.86 13.07
N ILE A 488 -26.02 17.88 12.69
CA ILE A 488 -26.53 16.82 13.57
C ILE A 488 -26.27 15.47 12.90
N LEU A 489 -25.65 14.55 13.64
CA LEU A 489 -25.49 13.16 13.23
C LEU A 489 -26.54 12.29 13.93
N LEU A 490 -27.47 11.71 13.15
CA LEU A 490 -28.44 10.76 13.69
C LEU A 490 -27.98 9.32 13.44
N ARG A 491 -28.13 8.49 14.47
CA ARG A 491 -27.98 7.03 14.38
C ARG A 491 -29.37 6.39 14.28
N HIS A 492 -29.56 5.63 13.22
CA HIS A 492 -30.76 4.85 12.92
C HIS A 492 -30.45 3.35 12.95
N MET A 493 -31.51 2.55 12.88
CA MET A 493 -31.42 1.09 12.72
C MET A 493 -32.11 0.68 11.42
N ALA A 494 -31.34 0.13 10.48
CA ALA A 494 -31.85 -0.56 9.30
C ALA A 494 -31.92 -2.06 9.62
N GLY A 495 -33.04 -2.50 10.17
CA GLY A 495 -33.14 -3.80 10.83
C GLY A 495 -32.22 -3.82 12.05
N ASP A 496 -31.27 -4.77 12.08
CA ASP A 496 -30.27 -4.86 13.15
C ASP A 496 -28.96 -4.11 12.84
N THR A 497 -28.90 -3.43 11.69
CA THR A 497 -27.68 -2.73 11.24
C THR A 497 -27.75 -1.23 11.57
N PRO A 498 -26.78 -0.68 12.32
CA PRO A 498 -26.74 0.76 12.58
C PRO A 498 -26.37 1.54 11.31
N VAL A 499 -27.13 2.59 11.01
CA VAL A 499 -26.87 3.52 9.89
C VAL A 499 -26.79 4.94 10.44
N PHE A 500 -25.91 5.77 9.88
CA PHE A 500 -25.72 7.14 10.31
C PHE A 500 -26.04 8.10 9.17
N THR A 501 -26.82 9.13 9.45
CA THR A 501 -27.17 10.18 8.50
C THR A 501 -26.76 11.54 9.06
N PRO A 502 -25.81 12.25 8.41
CA PRO A 502 -25.49 13.62 8.75
C PRO A 502 -26.54 14.57 8.18
N TYR A 503 -26.96 15.53 8.99
CA TYR A 503 -27.75 16.71 8.61
C TYR A 503 -26.87 17.93 8.88
N GLY A 504 -26.93 18.94 8.02
CA GLY A 504 -26.19 20.20 8.13
C GLY A 504 -26.98 21.32 7.49
#